data_AF-A0A6P2HBE9-F1
#
_entry.id   AF-A0A6P2HBE9-F1
#
_cell.length_a   1.000
_cell.length_b   1.000
_cell.length_c   1.000
_cell.angle_alpha   90.00
_cell.angle_beta   90.00
_cell.angle_gamma   90.00
#
_symmetry.space_group_name_H-M   'P 1'
#
loop_
_entity.id
_entity.type
_entity.pdbx_description
1 polymer ?
#
loop_
_entity_poly.entity_id
_entity_poly.type
_entity_poly.pdbx_seq_one_letter_code
_entity_poly.pdbx_strand_id
1 'polypeptide(L)'
;MPVPGSINDLSPTPSQNSPQGSEPVGSQANEYIQALSAFVRQLADGKVNNGTLDAPKGTRIVLQQAAAPTGWTVDADPAFTDCAMRFNQSVGKQNGAVGWSGWNWGGQFAVDGHAITVAEMPSHAHGVSDPGHSHGVADPGHSHGVNDPGHAHPFVVIAHSVDGAGSSQLTGGGYQSDNDGQYNGVTSGSGTGIWLSASGTGIGIYGSGTNIGIQANGGNAAHNHTYRAPQVKYADCIVAVKQ
;
A
#
# COMPACT_ATOMS: atom_id res chain seq x y z
N MET A 1 -45.10 -52.57 71.77
CA MET A 1 -44.04 -53.53 72.14
C MET A 1 -42.68 -52.88 71.96
N PRO A 2 -41.65 -53.25 72.74
CA PRO A 2 -40.28 -52.80 72.49
C PRO A 2 -39.84 -53.27 71.10
N VAL A 3 -39.24 -52.37 70.33
CA VAL A 3 -38.61 -52.72 69.05
C VAL A 3 -37.32 -53.49 69.36
N PRO A 4 -37.07 -54.65 68.74
CA PRO A 4 -35.82 -55.40 68.92
C PRO A 4 -34.59 -54.52 68.65
N GLY A 5 -33.57 -54.60 69.49
CA GLY A 5 -32.36 -53.78 69.40
C GLY A 5 -31.33 -54.32 68.42
N SER A 6 -31.43 -55.60 68.07
CA SER A 6 -30.56 -56.28 67.10
C SER A 6 -31.27 -57.44 66.38
N ILE A 7 -30.66 -57.95 65.31
CA ILE A 7 -31.14 -59.13 64.56
C ILE A 7 -31.16 -60.41 65.44
N ASN A 8 -30.31 -60.48 66.46
CA ASN A 8 -30.23 -61.64 67.37
C ASN A 8 -31.36 -61.68 68.38
N ASP A 9 -32.10 -60.57 68.52
CA ASP A 9 -33.27 -60.47 69.39
C ASP A 9 -34.53 -61.04 68.70
N LEU A 10 -34.41 -61.47 67.43
CA LEU A 10 -35.45 -62.16 66.67
C LEU A 10 -35.26 -63.67 66.77
N SER A 11 -36.30 -64.40 67.17
CA SER A 11 -36.37 -65.85 67.08
C SER A 11 -36.22 -66.31 65.63
N PRO A 12 -35.46 -67.40 65.37
CA PRO A 12 -35.43 -68.04 64.05
C PRO A 12 -36.79 -68.67 63.66
N THR A 13 -37.74 -68.76 64.60
CA THR A 13 -39.11 -69.20 64.34
C THR A 13 -40.01 -67.97 64.15
N PRO A 14 -40.49 -67.66 62.93
CA PRO A 14 -41.19 -66.40 62.63
C PRO A 14 -42.44 -66.15 63.47
N SER A 15 -43.15 -67.21 63.86
CA SER A 15 -44.36 -67.12 64.69
C SER A 15 -44.11 -66.64 66.13
N GLN A 16 -42.84 -66.52 66.54
CA GLN A 16 -42.44 -66.11 67.88
C GLN A 16 -41.98 -64.64 67.97
N ASN A 17 -41.92 -63.90 66.85
CA ASN A 17 -41.36 -62.54 66.80
C ASN A 17 -42.36 -61.39 66.97
N SER A 18 -43.57 -61.68 67.44
CA SER A 18 -44.63 -60.74 67.86
C SER A 18 -45.77 -61.60 68.42
N PRO A 19 -46.69 -61.10 69.28
CA PRO A 19 -47.95 -61.80 69.50
C PRO A 19 -48.59 -62.09 68.14
N GLN A 20 -49.19 -63.27 68.03
CA GLN A 20 -49.98 -63.68 66.87
C GLN A 20 -51.16 -62.71 66.75
N GLY A 21 -50.96 -61.64 65.99
CA GLY A 21 -51.98 -60.63 65.75
C GLY A 21 -53.11 -61.25 64.94
N SER A 22 -54.34 -61.11 65.41
CA SER A 22 -55.55 -61.30 64.60
C SER A 22 -55.78 -60.16 63.60
N GLU A 23 -54.90 -59.15 63.61
CA GLU A 23 -54.85 -58.12 62.59
C GLU A 23 -54.66 -58.81 61.23
N PRO A 24 -55.58 -58.63 60.28
CA PRO A 24 -55.36 -59.09 58.92
C PRO A 24 -54.03 -58.48 58.50
N VAL A 25 -53.05 -59.32 58.15
CA VAL A 25 -51.97 -58.86 57.28
C VAL A 25 -52.70 -58.20 56.12
N GLY A 26 -52.62 -56.87 56.02
CA GLY A 26 -53.34 -56.12 54.99
C GLY A 26 -53.10 -56.87 53.69
N SER A 27 -54.13 -57.04 52.85
CA SER A 27 -54.13 -57.94 51.70
C SER A 27 -52.99 -57.72 50.68
N GLN A 28 -52.11 -56.74 50.95
CA GLN A 28 -50.98 -56.27 50.18
C GLN A 28 -49.62 -56.46 50.90
N ALA A 29 -49.56 -57.09 52.08
CA ALA A 29 -48.32 -57.22 52.86
C ALA A 29 -47.25 -58.03 52.12
N ASN A 30 -47.65 -59.08 51.41
CA ASN A 30 -46.76 -59.89 50.58
C ASN A 30 -46.23 -59.08 49.40
N GLU A 31 -47.09 -58.27 48.79
CA GLU A 31 -46.81 -57.37 47.68
C GLU A 31 -45.80 -56.29 48.10
N TYR A 32 -45.94 -55.72 49.31
CA TYR A 32 -44.97 -54.75 49.84
C TYR A 32 -43.59 -55.36 50.10
N ILE A 33 -43.53 -56.58 50.65
CA ILE A 33 -42.26 -57.27 50.88
C ILE A 33 -41.58 -57.65 49.55
N GLN A 34 -42.36 -58.10 48.56
CA GLN A 34 -41.86 -58.39 47.22
C GLN A 34 -41.37 -57.12 46.52
N ALA A 35 -42.11 -56.01 46.63
CA ALA A 35 -41.71 -54.73 46.06
C ALA A 35 -40.40 -54.20 46.69
N LEU A 36 -40.26 -54.29 48.02
CA LEU A 36 -39.03 -53.92 48.71
C LEU A 36 -37.85 -54.80 48.25
N SER A 37 -38.06 -56.11 48.18
CA SER A 37 -37.04 -57.08 47.75
C SER A 37 -36.62 -56.84 46.29
N ALA A 38 -37.58 -56.52 45.41
CA ALA A 38 -37.32 -56.16 44.02
C ALA A 38 -36.55 -54.85 43.89
N PHE A 39 -36.88 -53.84 44.69
CA PHE A 39 -36.14 -52.57 44.74
C PHE A 39 -34.68 -52.79 45.19
N VAL A 40 -34.47 -53.55 46.27
CA VAL A 40 -33.12 -53.91 46.75
C VAL A 40 -32.34 -54.66 45.67
N ARG A 41 -33.00 -55.56 44.95
CA ARG A 41 -32.37 -56.28 43.84
C ARG A 41 -32.02 -55.36 42.67
N GLN A 42 -32.90 -54.43 42.31
CA GLN A 42 -32.62 -53.42 41.27
C GLN A 42 -31.44 -52.51 41.67
N LEU A 43 -31.33 -52.17 42.95
CA LEU A 43 -30.19 -51.42 43.51
C LEU A 43 -28.88 -52.23 43.39
N ALA A 44 -28.93 -53.52 43.77
CA ALA A 44 -27.77 -54.42 43.70
C ALA A 44 -27.33 -54.72 42.26
N ASP A 45 -28.27 -54.85 41.33
CA ASP A 45 -27.99 -55.08 39.91
C ASP A 45 -27.62 -53.77 39.17
N GLY A 46 -27.51 -52.63 39.86
CA GLY A 46 -27.14 -51.34 39.27
C GLY A 46 -28.17 -50.77 38.29
N LYS A 47 -29.42 -51.27 38.31
CA LYS A 47 -30.50 -50.90 37.38
C LYS A 47 -31.25 -49.64 37.79
N VAL A 48 -30.98 -49.11 38.98
CA VAL A 48 -31.42 -47.76 39.34
C VAL A 48 -30.46 -46.80 38.66
N ASN A 49 -30.82 -46.42 37.43
CA ASN A 49 -30.05 -45.51 36.60
C ASN A 49 -29.93 -44.15 37.28
N ASN A 50 -28.83 -43.93 38.01
CA ASN A 50 -28.45 -42.62 38.51
C ASN A 50 -27.84 -41.80 37.36
N GLY A 51 -28.63 -41.53 36.31
CA GLY A 51 -28.26 -40.60 35.24
C GLY A 51 -27.09 -41.00 34.33
N THR A 52 -26.65 -42.26 34.33
CA THR A 52 -25.58 -42.70 33.42
C THR A 52 -26.10 -42.87 32.00
N LEU A 53 -25.64 -42.01 31.08
CA LEU A 53 -25.78 -42.20 29.65
C LEU A 53 -25.15 -43.56 29.26
N ASP A 54 -25.97 -44.50 28.81
CA ASP A 54 -25.51 -45.79 28.28
C ASP A 54 -24.99 -45.58 26.85
N ALA A 55 -23.68 -45.74 26.69
CA ALA A 55 -22.98 -45.55 25.42
C ALA A 55 -21.90 -46.62 25.28
N PRO A 56 -21.68 -47.17 24.07
CA PRO A 56 -20.56 -48.06 23.82
C PRO A 56 -19.21 -47.43 24.17
N LYS A 57 -18.24 -48.25 24.58
CA LYS A 57 -16.85 -47.83 24.75
C LYS A 57 -16.34 -47.16 23.47
N GLY A 58 -15.67 -46.01 23.62
CA GLY A 58 -15.17 -45.22 22.50
C GLY A 58 -16.15 -44.20 21.92
N THR A 59 -17.42 -44.17 22.36
CA THR A 59 -18.33 -43.06 22.04
C THR A 59 -17.75 -41.74 22.54
N ARG A 60 -17.88 -40.68 21.71
CA ARG A 60 -17.40 -39.33 22.03
C ARG A 60 -18.56 -38.35 22.11
N ILE A 61 -18.49 -37.44 23.09
CA ILE A 61 -19.43 -36.33 23.26
C ILE A 61 -18.68 -35.04 23.60
N VAL A 62 -19.25 -33.89 23.24
CA VAL A 62 -18.71 -32.57 23.58
C VAL A 62 -19.43 -32.04 24.81
N LEU A 63 -18.68 -31.56 25.81
CA LEU A 63 -19.22 -31.06 27.08
C LEU A 63 -18.59 -29.71 27.43
N GLN A 64 -19.39 -28.73 27.81
CA GLN A 64 -18.92 -27.42 28.28
C GLN A 64 -18.59 -27.46 29.79
N GLN A 65 -17.54 -28.19 30.16
CA GLN A 65 -17.04 -28.29 31.53
C GLN A 65 -15.55 -28.69 31.54
N ALA A 66 -14.86 -28.51 32.68
CA ALA A 66 -13.42 -28.75 32.75
C ALA A 66 -13.01 -30.23 32.88
N ALA A 67 -13.87 -31.08 33.47
CA ALA A 67 -13.56 -32.48 33.76
C ALA A 67 -14.57 -33.42 33.11
N ALA A 68 -14.11 -34.60 32.66
CA ALA A 68 -15.01 -35.62 32.15
C ALA A 68 -15.87 -36.23 33.28
N PRO A 69 -17.14 -36.58 33.02
CA PRO A 69 -17.98 -37.26 34.01
C PRO A 69 -17.41 -38.63 34.40
N THR A 70 -17.84 -39.16 35.54
CA THR A 70 -17.48 -40.52 35.98
C THR A 70 -17.78 -41.55 34.89
N GLY A 71 -16.80 -42.40 34.60
CA GLY A 71 -16.89 -43.41 33.53
C GLY A 71 -16.61 -42.87 32.12
N TRP A 72 -16.12 -41.63 32.01
CA TRP A 72 -15.60 -41.01 30.80
C TRP A 72 -14.20 -40.45 31.08
N THR A 73 -13.42 -40.20 30.04
CA THR A 73 -12.17 -39.46 30.14
C THR A 73 -12.14 -38.37 29.08
N VAL A 74 -11.32 -37.33 29.28
CA VAL A 74 -11.04 -36.37 28.21
C VAL A 74 -10.29 -37.12 27.09
N ASP A 75 -10.74 -36.95 25.85
CA ASP A 75 -10.01 -37.41 24.68
C ASP A 75 -8.80 -36.49 24.45
N ALA A 76 -7.61 -37.07 24.60
CA ALA A 76 -6.34 -36.34 24.55
C ALA A 76 -5.74 -36.28 23.13
N ASP A 77 -6.47 -36.72 22.10
CA ASP A 77 -6.02 -36.59 20.71
C ASP A 77 -5.80 -35.09 20.39
N PRO A 78 -4.56 -34.68 20.03
CA PRO A 78 -4.26 -33.28 19.74
C PRO A 78 -5.08 -32.73 18.56
N ALA A 79 -5.62 -33.59 17.69
CA ALA A 79 -6.50 -33.18 16.60
C ALA A 79 -7.81 -32.50 17.07
N PHE A 80 -8.20 -32.68 18.34
CA PHE A 80 -9.37 -32.02 18.91
C PHE A 80 -9.05 -30.70 19.63
N THR A 81 -7.78 -30.30 19.69
CA THR A 81 -7.39 -28.99 20.24
C THR A 81 -7.44 -27.92 19.14
N ASP A 82 -7.98 -26.74 19.45
CA ASP A 82 -8.06 -25.60 18.52
C ASP A 82 -8.69 -25.97 17.16
N CYS A 83 -9.85 -26.62 17.21
CA CYS A 83 -10.59 -27.07 16.03
C CYS A 83 -12.05 -26.61 16.09
N ALA A 84 -12.74 -26.68 14.95
CA ALA A 84 -14.19 -26.47 14.88
C ALA A 84 -14.97 -27.78 14.84
N MET A 85 -16.13 -27.78 15.50
CA MET A 85 -17.09 -28.86 15.38
C MET A 85 -17.80 -28.81 14.04
N ARG A 86 -17.83 -29.95 13.33
CA ARG A 86 -18.58 -30.13 12.09
C ARG A 86 -19.65 -31.19 12.27
N PHE A 87 -20.89 -30.85 11.90
CA PHE A 87 -21.98 -31.83 11.81
C PHE A 87 -21.97 -32.46 10.41
N ASN A 88 -21.96 -33.80 10.36
CA ASN A 88 -22.02 -34.57 9.13
C ASN A 88 -23.12 -35.63 9.23
N GLN A 89 -23.71 -35.98 8.09
CA GLN A 89 -24.77 -37.01 8.00
C GLN A 89 -24.23 -38.44 8.26
N SER A 90 -22.91 -38.64 8.32
CA SER A 90 -22.25 -39.90 8.65
C SER A 90 -20.84 -39.65 9.22
N VAL A 91 -20.43 -40.44 10.22
CA VAL A 91 -19.12 -40.35 10.91
C VAL A 91 -18.07 -41.09 10.09
N GLY A 92 -16.92 -40.47 9.80
CA GLY A 92 -15.80 -41.15 9.11
C GLY A 92 -14.96 -40.34 8.12
N LYS A 93 -15.17 -39.03 7.99
CA LYS A 93 -14.27 -38.15 7.20
C LYS A 93 -13.70 -37.05 8.07
N GLN A 94 -12.63 -37.39 8.82
CA GLN A 94 -11.77 -36.41 9.49
C GLN A 94 -10.95 -35.69 8.42
N ASN A 95 -11.52 -34.65 7.80
CA ASN A 95 -10.84 -33.88 6.78
C ASN A 95 -10.67 -32.44 7.28
N GLY A 96 -9.52 -32.19 7.89
CA GLY A 96 -9.04 -30.86 8.26
C GLY A 96 -7.56 -30.97 8.62
N ALA A 97 -6.68 -30.42 7.78
CA ALA A 97 -5.23 -30.43 8.00
C ALA A 97 -4.73 -29.20 8.77
N VAL A 98 -5.58 -28.18 8.92
CA VAL A 98 -5.25 -26.87 9.51
C VAL A 98 -6.20 -26.61 10.68
N GLY A 99 -5.66 -26.18 11.82
CA GLY A 99 -6.44 -25.81 13.00
C GLY A 99 -7.38 -24.63 12.76
N TRP A 100 -8.34 -24.42 13.67
CA TRP A 100 -9.28 -23.30 13.63
C TRP A 100 -8.55 -21.96 13.67
N SER A 101 -7.53 -21.81 14.54
CA SER A 101 -6.68 -20.62 14.53
C SER A 101 -5.99 -20.40 13.18
N GLY A 102 -5.49 -21.47 12.54
CA GLY A 102 -4.81 -21.38 11.25
C GLY A 102 -5.74 -21.06 10.08
N TRP A 103 -6.93 -21.67 10.01
CA TRP A 103 -7.90 -21.45 8.93
C TRP A 103 -8.55 -20.07 9.01
N ASN A 104 -8.83 -19.59 10.23
CA ASN A 104 -9.54 -18.33 10.45
C ASN A 104 -8.60 -17.12 10.69
N TRP A 105 -7.34 -17.35 11.11
CA TRP A 105 -6.41 -16.28 11.50
C TRP A 105 -5.04 -16.34 10.81
N GLY A 106 -4.76 -17.37 10.00
CA GLY A 106 -3.47 -17.52 9.28
C GLY A 106 -3.60 -17.94 7.80
N GLY A 107 -4.81 -18.17 7.31
CA GLY A 107 -5.08 -18.54 5.91
C GLY A 107 -5.29 -17.34 5.00
N GLN A 108 -5.20 -17.56 3.68
CA GLN A 108 -5.66 -16.57 2.69
C GLN A 108 -7.19 -16.54 2.64
N PHE A 109 -7.77 -15.38 2.90
CA PHE A 109 -9.17 -15.09 2.65
C PHE A 109 -9.28 -14.07 1.52
N ALA A 110 -10.28 -14.23 0.66
CA ALA A 110 -10.64 -13.23 -0.34
C ALA A 110 -11.45 -12.13 0.36
N VAL A 111 -11.04 -10.87 0.20
CA VAL A 111 -11.81 -9.69 0.59
C VAL A 111 -12.58 -9.21 -0.64
N ASP A 112 -13.75 -8.60 -0.45
CA ASP A 112 -14.50 -7.95 -1.53
C ASP A 112 -13.62 -6.94 -2.29
N GLY A 113 -13.94 -6.72 -3.57
CA GLY A 113 -13.16 -5.84 -4.43
C GLY A 113 -13.03 -4.42 -3.86
N HIS A 114 -11.79 -3.91 -3.83
CA HIS A 114 -11.49 -2.53 -3.44
C HIS A 114 -11.17 -1.69 -4.68
N ALA A 115 -11.90 -0.59 -4.85
CA ALA A 115 -11.57 0.41 -5.86
C ALA A 115 -10.57 1.42 -5.29
N ILE A 116 -9.34 1.41 -5.82
CA ILE A 116 -8.28 2.32 -5.38
C ILE A 116 -8.68 3.77 -5.68
N THR A 117 -8.54 4.63 -4.67
CA THR A 117 -8.74 6.08 -4.77
C THR A 117 -7.44 6.82 -5.11
N VAL A 118 -7.53 8.07 -5.57
CA VAL A 118 -6.35 8.92 -5.83
C VAL A 118 -5.47 9.10 -4.58
N ALA A 119 -6.09 9.11 -3.39
CA ALA A 119 -5.35 9.21 -2.14
C ALA A 119 -4.45 8.00 -1.89
N GLU A 120 -4.92 6.81 -2.24
CA GLU A 120 -4.24 5.52 -2.04
C GLU A 120 -3.20 5.20 -3.12
N MET A 121 -3.15 6.00 -4.18
CA MET A 121 -2.09 5.90 -5.17
C MET A 121 -0.82 6.61 -4.68
N PRO A 122 0.36 5.96 -4.78
CA PRO A 122 1.63 6.65 -4.62
C PRO A 122 1.72 7.83 -5.60
N SER A 123 2.24 8.94 -5.13
CA SER A 123 2.67 10.04 -5.98
C SER A 123 3.76 9.52 -6.90
N HIS A 124 3.52 9.65 -8.19
CA HIS A 124 4.46 9.30 -9.23
C HIS A 124 4.44 10.39 -10.30
N ALA A 125 5.57 10.53 -10.98
CA ALA A 125 5.78 11.48 -12.05
C ALA A 125 6.42 10.76 -13.23
N HIS A 126 6.10 11.22 -14.44
CA HIS A 126 6.78 10.77 -15.65
C HIS A 126 7.89 11.76 -16.00
N GLY A 127 9.04 11.24 -16.43
CA GLY A 127 10.08 12.09 -17.01
C GLY A 127 9.59 12.66 -18.34
N VAL A 128 9.67 13.99 -18.49
CA VAL A 128 9.39 14.67 -19.76
C VAL A 128 10.72 15.25 -20.27
N SER A 129 11.06 14.92 -21.51
CA SER A 129 12.18 15.50 -22.24
C SER A 129 11.62 16.26 -23.43
N ASP A 130 12.05 17.50 -23.61
CA ASP A 130 11.76 18.31 -24.81
C ASP A 130 13.07 18.57 -25.56
N PRO A 131 13.39 17.73 -26.56
CA PRO A 131 14.58 17.89 -27.37
C PRO A 131 14.51 19.09 -28.33
N GLY A 132 13.36 19.74 -28.45
CA GLY A 132 13.04 20.67 -29.54
C GLY A 132 12.98 22.15 -29.16
N HIS A 133 13.48 22.55 -28.00
CA HIS A 133 13.44 23.97 -27.63
C HIS A 133 14.39 24.79 -28.52
N SER A 134 13.87 25.85 -29.13
CA SER A 134 14.63 26.76 -29.99
C SER A 134 14.31 28.21 -29.68
N HIS A 135 15.28 29.08 -29.93
CA HIS A 135 15.12 30.51 -29.82
C HIS A 135 14.88 31.12 -31.19
N GLY A 136 13.95 32.07 -31.25
CA GLY A 136 13.84 32.94 -32.41
C GLY A 136 15.01 33.91 -32.44
N VAL A 137 15.71 33.99 -33.57
CA VAL A 137 16.70 35.03 -33.85
C VAL A 137 16.04 36.08 -34.72
N ALA A 138 16.04 37.34 -34.28
CA ALA A 138 15.72 38.47 -35.16
C ALA A 138 16.98 39.20 -35.56
N ASP A 139 17.19 39.25 -36.87
CA ASP A 139 18.19 40.09 -37.51
C ASP A 139 17.45 41.11 -38.38
N PRO A 140 17.38 42.39 -37.97
CA PRO A 140 16.75 43.44 -38.77
C PRO A 140 17.61 43.84 -39.98
N GLY A 141 18.81 43.27 -40.15
CA GLY A 141 19.79 43.69 -41.13
C GLY A 141 20.48 45.00 -40.73
N HIS A 142 21.66 45.24 -41.30
CA HIS A 142 22.35 46.52 -41.16
C HIS A 142 23.26 46.79 -42.36
N SER A 143 23.58 48.07 -42.57
CA SER A 143 24.43 48.54 -43.66
C SER A 143 25.44 49.56 -43.15
N HIS A 144 26.61 49.61 -43.80
CA HIS A 144 27.61 50.65 -43.57
C HIS A 144 27.41 51.80 -44.55
N GLY A 145 27.42 53.03 -44.05
CA GLY A 145 27.53 54.22 -44.88
C GLY A 145 28.98 54.48 -45.24
N VAL A 146 29.26 54.84 -46.49
CA VAL A 146 30.57 55.39 -46.90
C VAL A 146 30.50 56.91 -46.77
N ASN A 147 31.44 57.51 -46.05
CA ASN A 147 31.59 58.96 -45.99
C ASN A 147 32.80 59.38 -46.81
N ASP A 148 32.54 60.18 -47.84
CA ASP A 148 33.54 60.87 -48.64
C ASP A 148 33.32 62.38 -48.50
N PRO A 149 34.11 63.09 -47.65
CA PRO A 149 33.99 64.53 -47.47
C PRO A 149 34.51 65.33 -48.69
N GLY A 150 34.93 64.63 -49.75
CA GLY A 150 35.65 65.22 -50.88
C GLY A 150 37.11 65.45 -50.52
N HIS A 151 37.98 65.32 -51.53
CA HIS A 151 39.38 65.66 -51.38
C HIS A 151 39.87 66.44 -52.60
N ALA A 152 40.82 67.33 -52.36
CA ALA A 152 41.45 68.15 -53.38
C ALA A 152 42.97 68.11 -53.20
N HIS A 153 43.67 68.28 -54.31
CA HIS A 153 45.13 68.44 -54.31
C HIS A 153 45.48 69.91 -54.51
N PRO A 154 46.34 70.49 -53.66
CA PRO A 154 46.95 71.76 -53.97
C PRO A 154 47.94 71.57 -55.11
N PHE A 155 47.77 72.39 -56.16
CA PHE A 155 48.71 72.47 -57.26
C PHE A 155 49.63 73.67 -57.02
N VAL A 156 50.95 73.44 -57.00
CA VAL A 156 51.94 74.50 -56.83
C VAL A 156 52.81 74.56 -58.08
N VAL A 157 52.89 75.75 -58.67
CA VAL A 157 53.87 76.07 -59.72
C VAL A 157 54.93 76.94 -59.07
N ILE A 158 56.15 76.42 -58.96
CA ILE A 158 57.30 77.24 -58.60
C ILE A 158 57.78 77.88 -59.89
N ALA A 159 57.54 79.19 -60.06
CA ALA A 159 58.09 79.94 -61.18
C ALA A 159 59.57 80.22 -60.89
N HIS A 160 60.46 79.71 -61.74
CA HIS A 160 61.90 79.95 -61.62
C HIS A 160 62.23 81.19 -62.44
N SER A 161 62.61 82.28 -61.78
CA SER A 161 63.10 83.50 -62.45
C SER A 161 64.45 83.18 -63.08
N VAL A 162 64.56 83.31 -64.40
CA VAL A 162 65.83 83.09 -65.12
C VAL A 162 66.64 84.38 -65.31
N ASP A 163 66.13 85.52 -64.85
CA ASP A 163 66.84 86.80 -64.87
C ASP A 163 66.62 87.65 -63.60
N GLY A 164 67.48 88.64 -63.43
CA GLY A 164 67.52 89.56 -62.29
C GLY A 164 66.45 90.66 -62.32
N ALA A 165 65.50 90.61 -63.26
CA ALA A 165 64.42 91.60 -63.37
C ALA A 165 63.15 91.21 -62.60
N GLY A 166 63.07 89.98 -62.09
CA GLY A 166 61.90 89.47 -61.37
C GLY A 166 60.80 89.00 -62.33
N SER A 167 60.19 87.86 -61.99
CA SER A 167 59.15 87.25 -62.82
C SER A 167 57.86 88.07 -62.81
N SER A 168 57.64 88.86 -63.88
CA SER A 168 56.40 89.61 -64.10
C SER A 168 55.28 88.77 -64.73
N GLN A 169 55.53 87.48 -65.03
CA GLN A 169 54.60 86.63 -65.79
C GLN A 169 53.38 86.15 -65.00
N LEU A 170 53.33 86.34 -63.67
CA LEU A 170 52.21 85.88 -62.84
C LEU A 170 51.26 86.99 -62.38
N THR A 171 51.46 88.25 -62.80
CA THR A 171 50.48 89.33 -62.59
C THR A 171 49.79 89.68 -63.90
N GLY A 172 48.94 88.76 -64.39
CA GLY A 172 47.81 89.05 -65.30
C GLY A 172 48.06 90.05 -66.44
N GLY A 173 49.20 89.94 -67.14
CA GLY A 173 49.64 90.94 -68.11
C GLY A 173 50.19 90.32 -69.38
N GLY A 174 49.28 89.94 -70.29
CA GLY A 174 49.35 90.19 -71.74
C GLY A 174 50.59 89.85 -72.58
N TYR A 175 51.60 89.15 -72.06
CA TYR A 175 52.74 88.69 -72.86
C TYR A 175 52.67 87.18 -73.06
N GLN A 176 52.08 86.77 -74.19
CA GLN A 176 52.24 85.42 -74.73
C GLN A 176 53.69 85.28 -75.21
N SER A 177 54.57 84.76 -74.35
CA SER A 177 55.83 84.20 -74.84
C SER A 177 55.55 82.82 -75.45
N ASP A 178 56.21 82.49 -76.56
CA ASP A 178 56.08 81.21 -77.28
C ASP A 178 56.42 79.95 -76.44
N ASN A 179 56.87 80.14 -75.20
CA ASN A 179 56.96 79.14 -74.15
C ASN A 179 55.89 79.38 -73.07
N ASP A 180 54.61 79.39 -73.45
CA ASP A 180 53.52 79.14 -72.48
C ASP A 180 53.57 77.65 -72.13
N GLY A 181 54.67 77.29 -71.49
CA GLY A 181 55.09 75.93 -71.24
C GLY A 181 54.10 75.29 -70.32
N GLN A 182 53.68 74.09 -70.68
CA GLN A 182 53.05 73.16 -69.76
C GLN A 182 53.99 73.01 -68.55
N TYR A 183 53.73 73.76 -67.48
CA TYR A 183 54.50 73.65 -66.26
C TYR A 183 54.18 72.28 -65.66
N ASN A 184 55.17 71.38 -65.64
CA ASN A 184 55.09 70.14 -64.86
C ASN A 184 55.08 70.50 -63.36
N GLY A 185 53.93 70.95 -62.86
CA GLY A 185 53.72 71.16 -61.45
C GLY A 185 53.58 69.83 -60.74
N VAL A 186 54.16 69.73 -59.55
CA VAL A 186 54.02 68.56 -58.69
C VAL A 186 52.77 68.78 -57.83
N THR A 187 51.80 67.86 -57.89
CA THR A 187 50.68 67.84 -56.95
C THR A 187 51.14 67.23 -55.63
N SER A 188 50.86 67.90 -54.53
CA SER A 188 51.16 67.34 -53.20
C SER A 188 50.21 66.16 -52.90
N GLY A 189 50.72 65.17 -52.17
CA GLY A 189 49.88 64.10 -51.63
C GLY A 189 48.77 64.68 -50.76
N SER A 190 47.53 64.23 -50.99
CA SER A 190 46.36 64.60 -50.18
C SER A 190 45.63 63.31 -49.79
N GLY A 191 45.35 63.15 -48.50
CA GLY A 191 44.55 62.02 -48.02
C GLY A 191 43.09 62.22 -48.41
N THR A 192 42.42 61.16 -48.84
CA THR A 192 41.01 61.23 -49.24
C THR A 192 40.07 61.43 -48.05
N GLY A 193 40.51 61.06 -46.84
CA GLY A 193 39.69 61.13 -45.63
C GLY A 193 38.47 60.20 -45.66
N ILE A 194 38.39 59.28 -46.64
CA ILE A 194 37.27 58.36 -46.80
C ILE A 194 37.26 57.33 -45.67
N TRP A 195 36.09 57.10 -45.07
CA TRP A 195 35.92 56.09 -44.04
C TRP A 195 34.53 55.44 -44.09
N LEU A 196 34.41 54.27 -43.46
CA LEU A 196 33.15 53.52 -43.31
C LEU A 196 32.55 53.79 -41.93
N SER A 197 31.29 54.20 -41.90
CA SER A 197 30.56 54.40 -40.65
C SER A 197 30.34 53.08 -39.91
N ALA A 198 30.56 53.08 -38.60
CA ALA A 198 30.17 51.96 -37.75
C ALA A 198 28.65 51.77 -37.80
N SER A 199 28.21 50.51 -37.92
CA SER A 199 26.79 50.16 -37.96
C SER A 199 26.58 48.92 -37.09
N GLY A 200 25.66 49.04 -36.12
CA GLY A 200 25.32 47.93 -35.23
C GLY A 200 24.32 47.00 -35.89
N THR A 201 24.45 45.69 -35.65
CA THR A 201 23.58 44.68 -36.25
C THR A 201 22.18 44.64 -35.65
N GLY A 202 22.01 45.09 -34.40
CA GLY A 202 20.72 45.07 -33.70
C GLY A 202 20.15 43.67 -33.46
N ILE A 203 20.96 42.62 -33.61
CA ILE A 203 20.51 41.22 -33.50
C ILE A 203 20.02 40.93 -32.08
N GLY A 204 18.81 40.39 -31.99
CA GLY A 204 18.19 39.97 -30.74
C GLY A 204 17.96 38.46 -30.68
N ILE A 205 18.14 37.89 -29.48
CA ILE A 205 17.73 36.52 -29.15
C ILE A 205 16.56 36.62 -28.18
N TYR A 206 15.39 36.09 -28.56
CA TYR A 206 14.22 36.13 -27.70
C TYR A 206 14.14 34.87 -26.83
N GLY A 207 13.78 35.05 -25.55
CA GLY A 207 13.49 33.93 -24.67
C GLY A 207 12.31 33.11 -25.19
N SER A 208 12.45 31.79 -25.20
CA SER A 208 11.38 30.84 -25.51
C SER A 208 11.22 29.92 -24.30
N GLY A 209 10.05 29.94 -23.68
CA GLY A 209 9.72 29.03 -22.58
C GLY A 209 9.30 27.67 -23.14
N THR A 210 9.70 26.58 -22.47
CA THR A 210 9.27 25.21 -22.85
C THR A 210 7.80 24.95 -22.53
N ASN A 211 7.20 25.71 -21.60
CA ASN A 211 5.81 25.54 -21.12
C ASN A 211 5.50 24.12 -20.61
N ILE A 212 6.50 23.35 -20.19
CA ILE A 212 6.32 22.00 -19.67
C ILE A 212 6.09 22.04 -18.15
N GLY A 213 4.96 21.50 -17.72
CA GLY A 213 4.66 21.26 -16.31
C GLY A 213 4.46 19.77 -16.05
N ILE A 214 5.13 19.24 -15.03
CA ILE A 214 4.90 17.87 -14.53
C ILE A 214 4.10 17.98 -13.24
N GLN A 215 2.85 17.54 -13.27
CA GLN A 215 1.96 17.49 -12.10
C GLN A 215 1.93 16.03 -11.63
N ALA A 216 2.59 15.74 -10.51
CA ALA A 216 2.50 14.43 -9.89
C ALA A 216 1.17 14.34 -9.11
N ASN A 217 0.26 13.47 -9.57
CA ASN A 217 -1.01 13.22 -8.87
C ASN A 217 -0.93 11.87 -8.14
N GLY A 218 -0.89 11.92 -6.81
CA GLY A 218 -1.04 10.78 -5.93
C GLY A 218 -1.01 11.26 -4.49
N GLY A 219 -1.95 10.82 -3.67
CA GLY A 219 -2.08 11.31 -2.29
C GLY A 219 -1.10 10.68 -1.31
N ASN A 220 -0.32 9.67 -1.74
CA ASN A 220 0.67 8.95 -0.90
C ASN A 220 0.08 8.36 0.38
N ALA A 221 -1.24 8.24 0.51
CA ALA A 221 -1.83 7.60 1.66
C ALA A 221 -1.59 6.09 1.57
N ALA A 222 -1.36 5.46 2.71
CA ALA A 222 -1.27 4.02 2.79
C ALA A 222 -2.60 3.41 2.36
N HIS A 223 -2.58 2.49 1.39
CA HIS A 223 -3.72 1.62 1.13
C HIS A 223 -3.67 0.48 2.13
N ASN A 224 -4.74 0.28 2.87
CA ASN A 224 -4.78 -0.73 3.92
C ASN A 224 -6.07 -1.54 3.82
N HIS A 225 -5.94 -2.82 3.52
CA HIS A 225 -7.05 -3.75 3.69
C HIS A 225 -7.16 -4.08 5.18
N THR A 226 -8.12 -3.46 5.86
CA THR A 226 -8.31 -3.70 7.29
C THR A 226 -9.31 -4.83 7.47
N TYR A 227 -8.80 -6.05 7.65
CA TYR A 227 -9.63 -7.13 8.14
C TYR A 227 -9.66 -7.07 9.67
N ARG A 228 -10.81 -6.68 10.24
CA ARG A 228 -11.06 -6.97 11.65
C ARG A 228 -11.42 -8.45 11.69
N ALA A 229 -10.45 -9.28 12.04
CA ALA A 229 -10.65 -10.71 12.11
C ALA A 229 -11.92 -11.05 12.92
N PRO A 230 -12.72 -12.03 12.47
CA PRO A 230 -14.07 -12.20 12.93
C PRO A 230 -13.99 -12.51 14.42
N GLN A 231 -14.50 -11.59 15.24
CA GLN A 231 -14.55 -11.73 16.69
C GLN A 231 -15.64 -12.74 17.04
N VAL A 232 -15.44 -13.99 16.63
CA VAL A 232 -16.32 -15.09 17.01
C VAL A 232 -16.08 -15.34 18.49
N LYS A 233 -17.06 -14.97 19.31
CA LYS A 233 -17.08 -15.39 20.71
C LYS A 233 -17.12 -16.91 20.74
N TYR A 234 -16.24 -17.51 21.54
CA TYR A 234 -16.17 -18.96 21.70
C TYR A 234 -16.37 -19.34 23.17
N ALA A 235 -16.71 -20.61 23.38
CA ALA A 235 -16.79 -21.24 24.69
C ALA A 235 -15.89 -22.47 24.68
N ASP A 236 -15.13 -22.67 25.75
CA ASP A 236 -14.26 -23.83 25.90
C ASP A 236 -15.09 -25.07 26.26
N CYS A 237 -14.83 -26.16 25.55
CA CYS A 237 -15.47 -27.45 25.74
C CYS A 237 -14.41 -28.56 25.72
N ILE A 238 -14.68 -29.65 26.42
CA ILE A 238 -13.89 -30.89 26.32
C ILE A 238 -14.59 -31.88 25.38
N VAL A 239 -13.80 -32.70 24.68
CA VAL A 239 -14.28 -33.93 24.07
C VAL A 239 -14.10 -35.04 25.11
N ALA A 240 -15.19 -35.65 25.56
CA ALA A 240 -15.16 -36.79 26.47
C ALA A 240 -15.36 -38.09 25.70
N VAL A 241 -14.56 -39.12 26.00
CA VAL A 241 -14.65 -40.46 25.44
C VAL A 241 -15.05 -41.47 26.51
N LYS A 242 -15.99 -42.36 26.17
CA LYS A 242 -16.50 -43.41 27.05
C LYS A 242 -15.45 -44.50 27.25
N GLN A 243 -15.17 -44.83 28.51
CA GLN A 243 -14.24 -45.91 28.91
C GLN A 243 -14.82 -47.32 28.73
#